data_AF-A0A5D2FA52-F1
#
_entry.id   AF-A0A5D2FA52-F1
#
_cell.length_a   1.000
_cell.length_b   1.000
_cell.length_c   1.000
_cell.angle_alpha   90.00
_cell.angle_beta   90.00
_cell.angle_gamma   90.00
#
_symmetry.space_group_name_H-M   'P 1'
#
loop_
_entity.id
_entity.type
_entity.pdbx_description
1 polymer ?
#
loop_
_entity_poly.entity_id
_entity_poly.type
_entity_poly.pdbx_seq_one_letter_code
_entity_poly.pdbx_strand_id
1 'polypeptide(L)'
;MMVLMMILHVFRVYLTGGFKKPRELTWVTVVVLGVLTASFGVTGYSLPRDQIGYWAVKIVTGVPEAIPVIGSPLVELLRGSASVGQSTLTRFYCLHTFVLPLLIREASKWSPELAAAYEVWMAIKFEFDAVDKLDKPAS
;
A
#
# COMPACT_ATOMS: atom_id res chain seq x y z
N MET A 1 -9.84 3.63 15.14
CA MET A 1 -10.92 2.82 14.53
C MET A 1 -10.57 2.29 13.15
N MET A 2 -10.01 3.10 12.23
CA MET A 2 -9.67 2.64 10.87
C MET A 2 -8.73 1.42 10.84
N VAL A 3 -7.63 1.44 11.60
CA VAL A 3 -6.69 0.30 11.65
C VAL A 3 -7.33 -0.97 12.21
N LEU A 4 -8.20 -0.84 13.22
CA LEU A 4 -8.95 -1.97 13.77
C LEU A 4 -9.85 -2.62 12.72
N MET A 5 -10.60 -1.79 11.98
CA MET A 5 -11.47 -2.27 10.89
C MET A 5 -10.66 -2.89 9.76
N MET A 6 -9.49 -2.33 9.44
CA MET A 6 -8.56 -2.90 8.46
C MET A 6 -8.11 -4.32 8.87
N ILE A 7 -7.70 -4.51 10.12
CA ILE A 7 -7.27 -5.83 10.62
C ILE A 7 -8.42 -6.83 10.54
N LEU A 8 -9.63 -6.44 10.96
CA LEU A 8 -10.82 -7.29 10.85
C LEU A 8 -11.16 -7.60 9.38
N HIS A 9 -10.97 -6.64 8.46
CA HIS A 9 -11.18 -6.84 7.03
C HIS A 9 -10.19 -7.86 6.45
N VAL A 10 -8.91 -7.74 6.78
CA VAL A 10 -7.86 -8.70 6.37
C VAL A 10 -8.18 -10.10 6.90
N PHE A 11 -8.59 -10.20 8.17
CA PHE A 11 -8.97 -11.46 8.80
C PHE A 11 -10.17 -12.11 8.10
N ARG A 12 -11.21 -11.33 7.79
CA ARG A 12 -12.37 -11.81 7.01
C ARG A 12 -11.95 -12.36 5.65
N VAL A 13 -11.18 -11.61 4.87
CA VAL A 13 -10.76 -12.00 3.51
C VAL A 13 -9.93 -13.29 3.55
N TYR A 14 -9.10 -13.44 4.57
CA TYR A 14 -8.32 -14.65 4.80
C TYR A 14 -9.22 -15.85 5.15
N LEU A 15 -10.14 -15.70 6.11
CA LEU A 15 -11.05 -16.78 6.51
C LEU A 15 -12.03 -17.19 5.40
N THR A 16 -12.51 -16.26 4.58
CA THR A 16 -13.41 -16.59 3.46
C THR A 16 -12.67 -17.10 2.22
N GLY A 17 -11.34 -17.28 2.27
CA GLY A 17 -10.55 -17.75 1.14
C GLY A 17 -10.55 -16.79 -0.05
N GLY A 18 -10.85 -15.51 0.18
CA GLY A 18 -11.02 -14.50 -0.87
C GLY A 18 -9.72 -14.08 -1.58
N PHE A 19 -8.58 -14.64 -1.14
CA PHE A 19 -7.27 -14.47 -1.76
C PHE A 19 -6.97 -15.47 -2.88
N LYS A 20 -7.81 -16.50 -3.07
CA LYS A 20 -7.60 -17.50 -4.14
C LYS A 20 -7.89 -16.90 -5.52
N LYS A 21 -7.25 -17.43 -6.58
CA LYS A 21 -7.61 -17.20 -7.99
C LYS A 21 -9.13 -17.22 -8.14
N PRO A 22 -9.77 -16.19 -8.70
CA PRO A 22 -9.27 -15.11 -9.58
C PRO A 22 -8.85 -13.78 -8.92
N ARG A 23 -8.90 -13.63 -7.59
CA ARG A 23 -8.85 -12.31 -6.92
C ARG A 23 -7.49 -11.94 -6.31
N GLU A 24 -6.42 -12.52 -6.82
CA GLU A 24 -5.06 -12.34 -6.30
C GLU A 24 -4.59 -10.86 -6.39
N LEU A 25 -4.96 -10.16 -7.46
CA LEU A 25 -4.60 -8.74 -7.63
C LEU A 25 -5.31 -7.83 -6.62
N THR A 26 -6.57 -8.12 -6.28
CA THR A 26 -7.29 -7.39 -5.23
C THR A 26 -6.64 -7.59 -3.86
N TRP A 27 -6.09 -8.79 -3.59
CA TRP A 27 -5.36 -9.05 -2.35
C TRP A 27 -4.09 -8.21 -2.25
N VAL A 28 -3.33 -8.08 -3.33
CA VAL A 28 -2.15 -7.20 -3.38
C VAL A 28 -2.55 -5.75 -3.06
N THR A 29 -3.65 -5.26 -3.63
CA THR A 29 -4.17 -3.92 -3.32
C THR A 29 -4.49 -3.73 -1.83
N VAL A 30 -5.07 -4.75 -1.17
CA VAL A 30 -5.33 -4.70 0.29
C VAL A 30 -4.02 -4.59 1.09
N VAL A 31 -2.99 -5.36 0.73
CA VAL A 31 -1.67 -5.27 1.39
C VAL A 31 -1.06 -3.89 1.21
N VAL A 32 -1.10 -3.34 -0.02
CA VAL A 32 -0.58 -1.99 -0.32
C VAL A 32 -1.34 -0.92 0.48
N LEU A 33 -2.67 -0.98 0.52
CA LEU A 33 -3.50 -0.06 1.31
C LEU A 33 -3.25 -0.20 2.82
N GLY A 34 -2.94 -1.40 3.30
CA GLY A 34 -2.52 -1.66 4.67
C GLY A 34 -1.21 -0.93 5.03
N VAL A 35 -0.19 -1.02 4.17
CA VAL A 35 1.09 -0.33 4.34
C VAL A 35 0.91 1.20 4.30
N LEU A 36 0.09 1.70 3.37
CA LEU A 36 -0.22 3.14 3.30
C LEU A 36 -0.93 3.64 4.56
N THR A 37 -1.86 2.85 5.11
CA THR A 37 -2.60 3.20 6.34
C THR A 37 -1.68 3.21 7.57
N ALA A 38 -0.75 2.25 7.66
CA ALA A 38 0.27 2.25 8.70
C ALA A 38 1.19 3.49 8.59
N SER A 39 1.56 3.87 7.36
CA SER A 39 2.36 5.07 7.09
C SER A 39 1.62 6.36 7.48
N PHE A 40 0.30 6.42 7.28
CA PHE A 40 -0.56 7.50 7.79
C PHE A 40 -0.53 7.57 9.33
N GLY A 41 -0.54 6.42 10.01
CA GLY A 41 -0.43 6.37 11.46
C GLY A 41 0.88 6.93 11.99
N VAL A 42 2.01 6.51 11.39
CA VAL A 42 3.35 6.99 11.78
C VAL A 42 3.51 8.49 11.53
N THR A 43 3.15 8.95 10.33
CA THR A 43 3.27 10.37 9.98
C THR A 43 2.33 11.22 10.82
N GLY A 44 1.10 10.75 11.06
CA GLY A 44 0.10 11.43 11.89
C GLY A 44 0.51 11.57 13.36
N TYR A 45 1.15 10.54 13.91
CA TYR A 45 1.62 10.52 15.29
C TYR A 45 2.73 11.54 15.57
N SER A 46 3.43 12.01 14.52
CA SER A 46 4.51 12.99 14.66
C SER A 46 4.04 14.45 14.84
N LEU A 47 2.81 14.79 14.46
CA LEU A 47 2.34 16.18 14.39
C LEU A 47 2.23 16.89 15.75
N PRO A 48 1.79 16.24 16.85
CA PRO A 48 1.67 16.90 18.15
C PRO A 48 3.02 17.36 18.75
N ARG A 49 4.16 16.84 18.25
CA ARG A 49 5.50 17.07 18.81
C ARG A 49 5.60 16.78 20.31
N ASP A 50 4.83 15.82 20.80
CA ASP A 50 4.98 15.29 22.14
C ASP A 50 6.25 14.42 22.23
N GLN A 51 6.72 14.18 23.44
CA GLN A 51 7.98 13.46 23.64
C GLN A 51 7.92 12.04 23.07
N ILE A 52 6.77 11.37 23.15
CA ILE A 52 6.58 10.01 22.64
C ILE A 52 6.57 10.01 21.12
N GLY A 53 5.84 10.95 20.49
CA GLY A 53 5.85 11.16 19.03
C GLY A 53 7.24 11.44 18.47
N TYR A 54 8.03 12.29 19.13
CA TYR A 54 9.39 12.60 18.71
C TYR A 54 10.31 11.37 18.74
N TRP A 55 10.30 10.58 19.82
CA TRP A 55 11.11 9.37 19.93
C TRP A 55 10.66 8.28 18.96
N ALA A 56 9.35 8.13 18.73
CA ALA A 56 8.83 7.19 17.76
C ALA A 56 9.34 7.49 16.34
N VAL A 57 9.32 8.76 15.91
CA VAL A 57 9.85 9.17 14.60
C VAL A 57 11.35 8.95 14.51
N LYS A 58 12.09 9.22 15.59
CA LYS A 58 13.54 8.99 15.65
C LYS A 58 13.89 7.53 15.41
N ILE A 59 13.15 6.61 16.04
CA ILE A 59 13.37 5.17 15.88
C ILE A 59 12.98 4.75 14.47
N VAL A 60 11.78 5.10 13.99
CA VAL A 60 11.28 4.66 12.67
C VAL A 60 12.15 5.18 11.53
N THR A 61 12.60 6.43 11.59
CA THR A 61 13.51 6.99 10.57
C THR A 61 14.95 6.48 10.71
N GLY A 62 15.30 5.81 11.80
CA GLY A 62 16.59 5.15 12.00
C GLY A 62 16.65 3.73 11.43
N VAL A 63 15.50 3.07 11.25
CA VAL A 63 15.43 1.71 10.71
C VAL A 63 16.12 1.55 9.34
N PRO A 64 15.97 2.49 8.37
CA PRO A 64 16.61 2.33 7.07
C PRO A 64 18.12 2.49 7.07
N GLU A 65 18.74 3.02 8.14
CA GLU A 65 20.21 3.07 8.30
C GLU A 65 20.83 1.66 8.30
N ALA A 66 20.05 0.63 8.66
CA ALA A 66 20.49 -0.76 8.63
C ALA A 66 20.70 -1.33 7.21
N ILE A 67 20.24 -0.63 6.16
CA ILE A 67 20.39 -1.08 4.77
C ILE A 67 21.78 -0.63 4.26
N PRO A 68 22.68 -1.56 3.90
CA PRO A 68 23.99 -1.21 3.38
C PRO A 68 23.86 -0.46 2.04
N VAL A 69 24.76 0.49 1.78
CA VAL A 69 24.85 1.32 0.55
C VAL A 69 23.80 2.43 0.41
N ILE A 70 22.52 2.18 0.68
CA ILE A 70 21.43 3.14 0.40
C ILE A 70 20.84 3.75 1.68
N GLY A 71 21.15 3.20 2.86
CA GLY A 71 20.56 3.63 4.14
C GLY A 71 20.82 5.08 4.49
N SER A 72 22.08 5.53 4.47
CA SER A 72 22.45 6.91 4.82
C SER A 72 21.77 7.99 3.96
N PRO A 73 21.83 7.95 2.60
CA PRO A 73 21.16 8.97 1.79
C PRO A 73 19.64 8.93 1.92
N LEU A 74 19.05 7.74 2.14
CA LEU A 74 17.60 7.61 2.31
C LEU A 74 17.11 8.26 3.61
N VAL A 75 17.89 8.11 4.68
CA VAL A 75 17.59 8.69 5.99
C VAL A 75 17.73 10.21 5.97
N GLU A 76 18.78 10.71 5.33
CA GLU A 76 18.98 12.15 5.15
C GLU A 76 17.87 12.77 4.28
N LEU A 77 17.38 12.04 3.26
CA LEU A 77 16.23 12.47 2.47
C LEU A 77 14.93 12.50 3.29
N LEU A 78 14.71 11.49 4.14
CA LEU A 78 13.51 11.39 4.99
C LEU A 78 13.49 12.44 6.09
N ARG A 79 14.63 12.65 6.78
CA ARG A 79 14.74 13.64 7.88
C ARG A 79 14.97 15.06 7.37
N GLY A 80 15.62 15.22 6.22
CA GLY A 80 16.08 16.51 5.70
C GLY A 80 17.20 17.16 6.50
N SER A 81 17.87 16.40 7.38
CA SER A 81 18.99 16.79 8.24
C SER A 81 19.60 15.52 8.87
N ALA A 82 20.80 15.64 9.44
CA ALA A 82 21.44 14.58 10.22
C ALA A 82 20.62 14.15 11.45
N SER A 83 19.78 15.03 11.99
CA SER A 83 18.93 14.78 13.15
C SER A 83 17.46 15.15 12.90
N VAL A 84 16.56 14.52 13.66
CA VAL A 84 15.12 14.83 13.62
C VAL A 84 14.90 16.24 14.16
N GLY A 85 14.35 17.12 13.34
CA GLY A 85 14.16 18.53 13.68
C GLY A 85 12.99 19.17 12.93
N GLN A 86 13.03 20.50 12.80
CA GLN A 86 11.96 21.27 12.16
C GLN A 86 11.76 20.89 10.68
N SER A 87 12.85 20.62 9.95
CA SER A 87 12.79 20.19 8.55
C SER A 87 12.07 18.85 8.37
N THR A 88 12.27 17.91 9.30
CA THR A 88 11.58 16.62 9.31
C THR A 88 10.08 16.80 9.52
N LEU A 89 9.67 17.69 10.43
CA LEU A 89 8.26 17.96 10.71
C LEU A 89 7.54 18.50 9.48
N THR A 90 8.13 19.49 8.78
CA THR A 90 7.53 20.06 7.57
C THR A 90 7.40 19.00 6.47
N ARG A 91 8.40 18.14 6.28
CA ARG A 91 8.33 17.03 5.31
C ARG A 91 7.25 16.03 5.67
N PHE A 92 7.14 15.64 6.94
CA PHE A 92 6.14 14.69 7.41
C PHE A 92 4.73 15.26 7.30
N TYR A 93 4.57 16.56 7.55
CA TYR A 93 3.31 17.27 7.34
C TYR A 93 2.90 17.26 5.85
N CYS A 94 3.81 17.62 4.94
CA CYS A 94 3.55 17.55 3.50
C CYS A 94 3.26 16.12 3.02
N LEU A 95 4.00 15.13 3.53
CA LEU A 95 3.76 13.72 3.22
C LEU A 95 2.38 13.28 3.71
N HIS A 96 1.97 13.67 4.92
CA HIS A 96 0.70 13.27 5.53
C HIS A 96 -0.53 13.93 4.89
N THR A 97 -0.42 15.19 4.52
CA THR A 97 -1.56 15.98 4.02
C THR A 97 -1.71 15.96 2.50
N PHE A 98 -0.63 15.71 1.76
CA PHE A 98 -0.65 15.78 0.30
C PHE A 98 -0.32 14.43 -0.34
N VAL A 99 0.86 13.87 -0.03
CA VAL A 99 1.36 12.68 -0.73
C VAL A 99 0.56 11.43 -0.38
N LEU A 100 0.40 11.15 0.90
CA LEU A 100 -0.29 9.96 1.41
C LEU A 100 -1.79 9.92 1.00
N PRO A 101 -2.57 11.02 1.08
CA PRO A 101 -3.95 11.03 0.59
C PRO A 101 -4.07 10.78 -0.91
N LEU A 102 -3.15 11.35 -1.70
CA LEU A 102 -3.12 11.10 -3.15
C LEU A 102 -2.79 9.63 -3.44
N LEU A 103 -1.80 9.05 -2.75
CA LEU A 103 -1.45 7.64 -2.92
C LEU A 103 -2.61 6.70 -2.55
N ILE A 104 -3.32 6.96 -1.45
CA ILE A 104 -4.50 6.16 -1.09
C ILE A 104 -5.60 6.32 -2.14
N ARG A 105 -5.84 7.54 -2.64
CA ARG A 105 -6.83 7.77 -3.71
C ARG A 105 -6.50 6.96 -4.96
N GLU A 106 -5.26 7.01 -5.43
CA GLU A 106 -4.85 6.29 -6.64
C GLU A 106 -4.81 4.76 -6.42
N ALA A 107 -4.30 4.30 -5.27
CA ALA A 107 -4.31 2.88 -4.91
C ALA A 107 -5.73 2.31 -4.72
N SER A 108 -6.68 3.13 -4.26
CA SER A 108 -8.08 2.73 -4.13
C SER A 108 -8.76 2.54 -5.48
N LYS A 109 -8.43 3.36 -6.49
CA LYS A 109 -8.96 3.22 -7.87
C LYS A 109 -8.56 1.90 -8.54
N TRP A 110 -7.37 1.40 -8.22
CA TRP A 110 -6.88 0.11 -8.72
C TRP A 110 -7.81 -1.06 -8.34
N SER A 111 -8.52 -1.00 -7.21
CA SER A 111 -9.37 -2.11 -6.77
C SER A 111 -10.56 -2.41 -7.73
N PRO A 112 -11.46 -1.46 -8.05
CA PRO A 112 -12.53 -1.69 -9.00
C PRO A 112 -12.04 -1.80 -10.46
N GLU A 113 -10.97 -1.08 -10.81
CA GLU A 113 -10.42 -1.10 -12.17
C GLU A 113 -9.81 -2.46 -12.52
N LEU A 114 -9.04 -3.05 -11.60
CA LEU A 114 -8.52 -4.41 -11.78
C LEU A 114 -9.64 -5.46 -11.78
N ALA A 115 -10.70 -5.27 -10.99
CA ALA A 115 -11.85 -6.16 -11.01
C ALA A 115 -12.57 -6.09 -12.37
N ALA A 116 -12.82 -4.89 -12.90
CA ALA A 116 -13.43 -4.71 -14.21
C ALA A 116 -12.55 -5.25 -15.36
N ALA A 117 -11.25 -4.98 -15.31
CA ALA A 117 -10.29 -5.48 -16.30
C ALA A 117 -10.21 -7.02 -16.28
N TYR A 118 -10.31 -7.64 -15.09
CA TYR A 118 -10.30 -9.09 -14.96
C TYR A 118 -11.56 -9.75 -15.55
N GLU A 119 -12.75 -9.18 -15.33
CA GLU A 119 -14.01 -9.68 -15.91
C GLU A 119 -13.97 -9.60 -17.45
N VAL A 120 -13.51 -8.48 -18.01
CA VAL A 120 -13.37 -8.31 -19.47
C VAL A 120 -12.33 -9.28 -20.03
N TRP A 121 -11.19 -9.46 -19.38
CA TRP A 121 -10.16 -10.39 -19.82
C TRP A 121 -10.62 -11.85 -19.77
N MET A 122 -11.37 -12.25 -18.73
CA MET A 122 -12.00 -13.57 -18.65
C MET A 122 -13.05 -13.79 -19.73
N ALA A 123 -13.88 -12.78 -20.01
CA ALA A 123 -14.86 -12.86 -21.09
C ALA A 123 -14.19 -13.04 -22.45
N ILE A 124 -13.16 -12.25 -22.74
CA ILE A 124 -12.38 -12.35 -23.98
C ILE A 124 -11.67 -13.71 -24.05
N LYS A 125 -11.05 -14.17 -22.96
CA LYS A 125 -10.38 -15.48 -22.92
C LYS A 125 -11.36 -16.63 -23.14
N PHE A 126 -12.55 -16.57 -22.54
CA PHE A 126 -13.60 -17.57 -22.75
C PHE A 126 -14.06 -17.60 -24.21
N GLU A 127 -14.22 -16.43 -24.82
CA GLU A 127 -14.59 -16.30 -26.22
C GLU A 127 -13.50 -16.86 -27.16
N PHE A 128 -12.23 -16.56 -26.90
CA PHE A 128 -11.09 -17.15 -27.61
C PHE A 128 -10.99 -18.68 -27.41
N ASP A 129 -11.15 -19.18 -26.18
CA ASP A 129 -11.12 -20.61 -25.87
C ASP A 129 -12.31 -21.36 -26.52
N ALA A 130 -13.46 -20.69 -26.71
CA ALA A 130 -14.62 -21.24 -27.42
C ALA A 130 -14.39 -21.31 -28.93
N VAL A 131 -13.75 -20.29 -29.52
CA VAL A 131 -13.35 -20.27 -30.93
C VAL A 131 -12.29 -21.35 -31.22
N ASP A 132 -11.28 -21.49 -30.37
CA ASP A 132 -10.23 -22.53 -30.52
C ASP A 132 -10.78 -23.96 -30.44
N LYS A 133 -11.89 -24.16 -29.72
CA LYS A 133 -12.59 -25.44 -29.66
C LYS A 133 -13.45 -25.73 -30.90
N LEU A 134 -13.94 -24.71 -31.58
CA LEU A 134 -14.74 -24.85 -32.81
C LEU A 134 -13.87 -25.11 -34.04
N ASP A 135 -12.64 -24.60 -34.06
CA ASP A 135 -11.71 -24.74 -35.20
C ASP A 135 -10.92 -26.06 -35.20
N LYS A 136 -11.01 -26.86 -34.13
CA LYS A 136 -10.39 -28.20 -34.08
C LYS A 136 -11.26 -29.19 -34.88
N PRO A 137 -10.76 -29.78 -35.98
CA PRO A 137 -11.51 -30.79 -36.72
C PRO A 137 -11.72 -32.01 -35.83
N ALA A 138 -12.96 -32.52 -35.80
CA ALA A 138 -13.31 -33.76 -35.11
C ALA A 138 -12.50 -34.91 -35.72
N SER A 139 -11.36 -35.24 -35.11
CA SER A 139 -10.57 -36.44 -35.39
C SER A 139 -11.05 -37.60 -34.54
#